data_AF-A0A920PRH6-F1
#
_entry.id   AF-A0A920PRH6-F1
#
_cell.length_a   1.000
_cell.length_b   1.000
_cell.length_c   1.000
_cell.angle_alpha   90.00
_cell.angle_beta   90.00
_cell.angle_gamma   90.00
#
_symmetry.space_group_name_H-M   'P 1'
#
loop_
_entity.id
_entity.type
_entity.pdbx_description
1 polymer ?
#
loop_
_entity_poly.entity_id
_entity_poly.type
_entity_poly.pdbx_seq_one_letter_code
_entity_poly.pdbx_strand_id
1 'polypeptide(L)'
;MAPMYPFLTSNNDPVGINLDHRSFYDIMRRLKPMFELDIDLSELLSLGEKESQQLVETLEKISETNPAAKDLIDRAKVDFNFVPFETIVDMDPALNLALEDILRNAPDQPDT
;
A
#
# COMPACT_ATOMS: atom_id res chain seq x y z
N MET A 1 -18.45 12.99 -11.70
CA MET A 1 -18.14 11.61 -11.27
C MET A 1 -18.87 11.39 -9.96
N ALA A 2 -19.58 10.27 -9.77
CA ALA A 2 -20.24 9.98 -8.49
C ALA A 2 -19.18 9.56 -7.46
N PRO A 3 -19.26 9.98 -6.19
CA PRO A 3 -18.28 9.58 -5.17
C PRO A 3 -18.33 8.06 -4.99
N MET A 4 -17.16 7.40 -5.00
CA MET A 4 -17.04 5.94 -4.84
C MET A 4 -17.56 5.44 -3.49
N TYR A 5 -17.74 6.33 -2.50
CA TYR A 5 -18.35 6.01 -1.21
C TYR A 5 -19.38 7.09 -0.80
N PRO A 6 -20.53 6.72 -0.22
CA PRO A 6 -21.58 7.65 0.16
C PRO A 6 -21.31 8.32 1.53
N PHE A 7 -20.05 8.58 1.86
CA PHE A 7 -19.69 9.21 3.13
C PHE A 7 -19.57 10.71 2.95
N LEU A 8 -20.18 11.45 3.88
CA LEU A 8 -20.08 12.90 3.97
C LEU A 8 -19.37 13.26 5.27
N THR A 9 -18.55 14.31 5.23
CA THR A 9 -17.99 14.91 6.45
C THR A 9 -19.09 15.59 7.27
N SER A 10 -18.78 16.03 8.49
CA SER A 10 -19.70 16.85 9.30
C SER A 10 -20.12 18.17 8.63
N ASN A 11 -19.36 18.63 7.64
CA ASN A 11 -19.67 19.82 6.83
C ASN A 11 -20.39 19.48 5.51
N ASN A 12 -20.83 18.23 5.34
CA ASN A 12 -21.54 17.74 4.15
C ASN A 12 -20.67 17.64 2.89
N ASP A 13 -19.35 17.59 3.03
CA ASP A 13 -18.42 17.40 1.91
C ASP A 13 -18.26 15.92 1.57
N PRO A 14 -18.22 15.53 0.28
CA PRO A 14 -17.94 14.16 -0.13
C PRO A 14 -16.58 13.69 0.38
N VAL A 15 -16.55 12.52 1.01
CA VAL A 15 -15.31 11.84 1.38
C VAL A 15 -14.81 11.07 0.18
N GLY A 16 -13.64 11.45 -0.33
CA GLY A 16 -13.03 10.78 -1.47
C GLY A 16 -11.60 11.25 -1.68
N ILE A 17 -10.87 10.48 -2.48
CA ILE A 17 -9.54 10.85 -2.95
C ILE A 17 -9.72 11.45 -4.36
N ASN A 18 -9.50 12.76 -4.50
CA ASN A 18 -9.58 13.43 -5.82
C ASN A 18 -8.37 13.12 -6.70
N LEU A 19 -7.23 12.78 -6.10
CA LEU A 19 -5.98 12.38 -6.72
C LEU A 19 -5.40 11.23 -5.90
N ASP A 20 -5.40 10.01 -6.44
CA ASP A 20 -4.96 8.81 -5.74
C ASP A 20 -3.51 8.48 -6.09
N HIS A 21 -2.58 9.16 -5.40
CA HIS A 21 -1.15 8.93 -5.59
C HIS A 21 -0.76 7.52 -5.17
N ARG A 22 -1.50 6.89 -4.24
CA ARG A 22 -1.23 5.52 -3.82
C ARG A 22 -1.49 4.53 -4.96
N SER A 23 -2.63 4.64 -5.63
CA SER A 23 -2.92 3.83 -6.81
C SER A 23 -1.90 4.06 -7.92
N PHE A 24 -1.51 5.31 -8.16
CA PHE A 24 -0.49 5.62 -9.17
C PHE A 24 0.88 5.02 -8.81
N TYR A 25 1.29 5.10 -7.54
CA TYR A 25 2.49 4.45 -7.03
C TYR A 25 2.45 2.93 -7.25
N ASP A 26 1.35 2.27 -6.88
CA ASP A 26 1.23 0.81 -7.00
C ASP A 26 1.26 0.33 -8.45
N ILE A 27 0.73 1.12 -9.39
CA ILE A 27 0.83 0.87 -10.83
C ILE A 27 2.28 1.05 -11.29
N MET A 28 2.91 2.18 -10.99
CA MET A 28 4.27 2.50 -11.42
C MET A 28 5.29 1.52 -10.84
N ARG A 29 5.09 1.07 -9.59
CA ARG A 29 5.91 0.04 -8.94
C ARG A 29 5.91 -1.29 -9.70
N ARG A 30 4.79 -1.63 -10.37
CA ARG A 30 4.67 -2.84 -11.21
C ARG A 30 5.28 -2.65 -12.59
N LEU A 31 5.06 -1.49 -13.20
CA LEU A 31 5.60 -1.18 -14.52
C LEU A 31 7.13 -1.04 -14.50
N LYS A 32 7.69 -0.50 -13.41
CA LYS A 32 9.13 -0.27 -13.27
C LYS A 32 9.98 -1.51 -13.57
N PRO A 33 9.78 -2.68 -12.94
CA PRO A 33 10.52 -3.89 -13.29
C PRO A 33 10.12 -4.50 -14.64
N MET A 34 8.86 -4.38 -15.07
CA MET A 34 8.40 -4.94 -16.35
C MET A 34 9.08 -4.31 -17.58
N PHE A 35 9.46 -3.04 -17.47
CA PHE A 35 10.03 -2.27 -18.58
C PHE A 35 11.43 -1.71 -18.25
N GLU A 36 12.07 -2.21 -17.20
CA GLU A 36 13.42 -1.78 -16.77
C GLU A 36 13.55 -0.26 -16.61
N LEU A 37 12.53 0.37 -16.01
CA LEU A 37 12.50 1.83 -15.87
C LEU A 37 13.40 2.30 -14.72
N ASP A 38 14.21 3.33 -15.00
CA ASP A 38 14.97 4.07 -14.00
C ASP A 38 14.20 5.32 -13.57
N ILE A 39 13.20 5.11 -12.71
CA ILE A 39 12.32 6.16 -12.18
C ILE A 39 12.35 6.07 -10.66
N ASP A 40 12.57 7.21 -10.01
CA ASP A 40 12.39 7.35 -8.56
C ASP A 40 10.89 7.53 -8.24
N LEU A 41 10.38 6.69 -7.36
CA LEU A 41 8.98 6.70 -6.90
C LEU A 41 8.86 7.20 -5.45
N SER A 42 9.93 7.69 -4.84
CA SER A 42 9.99 8.11 -3.43
C SER A 42 8.98 9.22 -3.09
N GLU A 43 8.93 10.28 -3.89
CA GLU A 43 7.98 11.38 -3.71
C GLU A 43 6.53 10.89 -3.84
N LEU A 44 6.28 10.06 -4.85
CA LEU A 44 4.95 9.53 -5.13
C LEU A 44 4.47 8.60 -3.99
N LEU A 45 5.36 7.79 -3.42
CA LEU A 45 5.10 6.98 -2.24
C LEU A 45 4.72 7.87 -1.05
N SER A 46 5.52 8.91 -0.77
CA SER A 46 5.29 9.81 0.36
C SER A 46 3.94 10.53 0.27
N LEU A 47 3.56 11.00 -0.92
CA LEU A 47 2.25 11.61 -1.16
C LEU A 47 1.12 10.59 -0.93
N GLY A 48 1.25 9.39 -1.49
CA GLY A 48 0.24 8.34 -1.33
C GLY A 48 0.06 7.88 0.12
N GLU A 49 1.14 7.79 0.90
CA GLU A 49 1.07 7.45 2.33
C GLU A 49 0.38 8.56 3.14
N LYS A 50 0.72 9.81 2.87
CA LYS A 50 0.09 10.96 3.54
C LYS A 50 -1.41 11.02 3.27
N GLU A 51 -1.82 10.84 2.02
CA GLU A 51 -3.24 10.85 1.63
C GLU A 51 -4.01 9.66 2.20
N SER A 52 -3.38 8.47 2.20
CA SER A 52 -3.97 7.27 2.80
C SER A 52 -4.19 7.47 4.30
N GLN A 53 -3.21 8.04 5.00
CA GLN A 53 -3.34 8.35 6.42
C GLN A 53 -4.46 9.35 6.70
N GLN A 54 -4.56 10.43 5.91
CA GLN A 54 -5.65 11.41 6.03
C GLN A 54 -7.03 10.77 5.81
N LEU A 55 -7.14 9.84 4.86
CA LEU A 55 -8.37 9.10 4.62
C LEU A 55 -8.72 8.22 5.82
N VAL A 56 -7.76 7.48 6.38
CA VAL A 56 -7.97 6.65 7.57
C VAL A 56 -8.48 7.49 8.74
N GLU A 57 -7.82 8.60 9.06
CA GLU A 57 -8.23 9.50 10.15
C GLU A 57 -9.64 10.08 9.92
N THR A 58 -9.99 10.37 8.67
CA THR A 58 -11.33 10.86 8.32
C THR A 58 -12.40 9.79 8.52
N LEU A 59 -12.11 8.55 8.09
CA LEU A 59 -13.02 7.42 8.27
C LEU A 59 -13.19 7.06 9.75
N GLU A 60 -12.14 7.16 10.55
CA GLU A 60 -12.20 6.97 12.01
C GLU A 60 -13.14 7.99 12.66
N LYS A 61 -12.98 9.29 12.37
CA LYS A 61 -13.88 10.36 12.87
C LYS A 61 -15.34 10.16 12.46
N ILE A 62 -15.58 9.69 11.24
CA ILE A 62 -16.93 9.37 10.77
C ILE A 62 -17.48 8.16 11.53
N SER A 63 -16.66 7.15 11.79
CA SER A 63 -17.07 5.94 12.51
C SER A 63 -17.43 6.21 13.97
N GLU A 64 -16.82 7.23 14.60
CA GLU A 64 -17.14 7.66 15.97
C GLU A 64 -18.53 8.29 16.07
N THR A 65 -18.99 8.95 15.02
CA THR A 65 -20.22 9.76 15.02
C THR A 65 -21.39 9.11 14.26
N ASN A 66 -21.11 8.09 13.44
CA ASN A 66 -22.11 7.40 12.62
C ASN A 66 -21.95 5.85 12.71
N PRO A 67 -22.79 5.17 13.51
CA PRO A 67 -22.74 3.71 13.66
C PRO A 67 -22.94 2.94 12.34
N ALA A 68 -23.81 3.43 11.44
CA ALA A 68 -24.03 2.78 10.15
C ALA A 68 -22.80 2.90 9.23
N ALA A 69 -22.10 4.04 9.27
CA ALA A 69 -20.84 4.20 8.56
C ALA A 69 -19.75 3.30 9.14
N LYS A 70 -19.70 3.16 10.48
CA LYS A 70 -18.79 2.24 11.15
C LYS A 70 -18.98 0.80 10.69
N ASP A 71 -20.22 0.29 10.67
CA ASP A 71 -20.52 -1.06 10.21
C ASP A 71 -20.08 -1.30 8.76
N LEU A 72 -20.25 -0.29 7.89
CA LEU A 72 -19.80 -0.35 6.49
C LEU A 72 -18.27 -0.38 6.38
N ILE A 73 -17.57 0.47 7.14
CA ILE A 73 -16.11 0.53 7.17
C ILE A 73 -15.53 -0.79 7.70
N ASP A 74 -16.08 -1.31 8.79
CA ASP A 74 -15.61 -2.56 9.42
C ASP A 74 -15.85 -3.75 8.50
N ARG A 75 -17.00 -3.82 7.81
CA ARG A 75 -17.25 -4.84 6.79
C ARG A 75 -16.25 -4.76 5.64
N ALA A 76 -16.00 -3.54 5.12
CA ALA A 76 -15.04 -3.35 4.03
C ALA A 76 -13.62 -3.80 4.43
N LYS A 77 -13.20 -3.58 5.68
CA LYS A 77 -11.90 -4.07 6.20
C LYS A 77 -11.83 -5.59 6.24
N VAL A 78 -12.92 -6.26 6.61
CA VAL A 78 -12.99 -7.74 6.67
C VAL A 78 -13.02 -8.35 5.27
N ASP A 79 -13.78 -7.76 4.35
CA ASP A 79 -13.95 -8.28 2.99
C ASP A 79 -12.73 -8.01 2.09
N PHE A 80 -11.86 -7.06 2.49
CA PHE A 80 -10.70 -6.69 1.71
C PHE A 80 -9.61 -7.79 1.74
N ASN A 81 -9.44 -8.45 0.60
CA ASN A 81 -8.37 -9.42 0.40
C ASN A 81 -7.19 -8.77 -0.33
N PHE A 82 -6.15 -8.41 0.42
CA PHE A 82 -4.93 -7.83 -0.13
C PHE A 82 -3.97 -8.92 -0.63
N VAL A 83 -3.60 -8.87 -1.91
CA VAL A 83 -2.51 -9.66 -2.47
C VAL A 83 -1.32 -8.72 -2.74
N PRO A 84 -0.22 -8.83 -1.98
CA PRO A 84 0.97 -8.02 -2.21
C PRO A 84 1.54 -8.27 -3.62
N PHE A 85 1.97 -7.21 -4.30
CA PHE A 85 2.82 -7.40 -5.49
C PHE A 85 4.26 -7.66 -5.05
N GLU A 86 4.77 -8.82 -5.43
CA GLU A 86 6.15 -9.25 -5.27
C GLU A 86 6.94 -8.87 -6.53
N THR A 87 8.04 -8.14 -6.35
CA THR A 87 8.93 -7.81 -7.45
C THR A 87 9.65 -9.08 -7.88
N ILE A 88 9.50 -9.47 -9.14
CA ILE A 88 10.32 -10.52 -9.74
C ILE A 88 11.73 -9.94 -9.88
N VAL A 89 12.64 -10.32 -9.00
CA VAL A 89 14.06 -10.03 -9.14
C VAL A 89 14.63 -11.09 -10.07
N ASP A 90 15.08 -10.69 -11.26
CA ASP A 90 15.92 -11.54 -12.08
C ASP A 90 17.30 -11.59 -11.41
N MET A 91 17.44 -12.49 -10.43
CA MET A 91 18.73 -12.73 -9.79
C MET A 91 19.59 -13.51 -10.77
N ASP A 92 20.70 -12.89 -11.18
CA ASP A 92 21.80 -13.60 -11.86
C ASP A 92 22.08 -14.91 -11.11
N PRO A 93 22.06 -16.08 -11.79
CA PRO A 93 22.37 -17.37 -11.19
C PRO A 93 23.65 -17.37 -10.35
N ALA A 94 24.64 -16.56 -10.72
CA ALA A 94 25.88 -16.39 -9.95
C ALA A 94 25.64 -15.70 -8.60
N LEU A 95 24.72 -14.74 -8.53
CA LEU A 95 24.34 -14.05 -7.29
C LEU A 95 23.60 -15.00 -6.35
N ASN A 96 22.75 -15.88 -6.88
CA ASN A 96 22.06 -16.92 -6.12
C ASN A 96 23.04 -17.90 -5.48
N LEU A 97 24.05 -18.36 -6.25
CA LEU A 97 25.11 -19.23 -5.73
C LEU A 97 25.94 -18.54 -4.65
N ALA A 98 26.27 -17.27 -4.82
CA ALA A 98 26.99 -16.50 -3.81
C ALA A 98 26.17 -16.33 -2.52
N LEU A 99 24.85 -16.10 -2.63
CA LEU A 99 23.95 -16.01 -1.49
C LEU A 99 23.87 -17.35 -0.73
N GLU A 100 23.73 -18.46 -1.45
CA GLU A 100 23.75 -19.80 -0.85
C GLU A 100 25.05 -20.10 -0.13
N ASP A 101 26.20 -19.72 -0.71
CA ASP A 101 27.50 -19.91 -0.08
C ASP A 101 27.64 -19.07 1.19
N ILE A 102 27.17 -17.82 1.19
CA ILE A 102 27.13 -16.97 2.38
C ILE A 102 26.22 -17.57 3.45
N LEU A 103 25.04 -18.07 3.10
CA LEU A 103 24.10 -18.67 4.05
C LEU A 103 24.62 -19.98 4.65
N ARG A 104 25.33 -20.81 3.86
CA ARG A 104 25.94 -22.06 4.34
C ARG A 104 27.15 -21.83 5.23
N ASN A 105 27.87 -20.74 5.00
CA ASN A 105 29.04 -20.34 5.78
C ASN A 105 28.70 -19.28 6.84
N ALA A 106 27.43 -18.92 6.99
CA ALA A 106 26.99 -18.02 8.03
C ALA A 106 27.31 -18.70 9.38
N PRO A 107 28.01 -18.01 10.30
CA PRO A 107 28.22 -18.55 11.61
C PRO A 107 26.86 -18.81 12.25
N ASP A 108 26.67 -20.01 12.82
CA ASP A 108 25.46 -20.33 13.58
C ASP A 108 25.19 -19.17 14.54
N GLN A 109 24.00 -18.58 14.46
CA GLN A 109 23.60 -17.56 15.42
C GLN A 109 23.78 -18.18 16.81
N PRO A 110 24.54 -17.54 17.73
CA PRO A 110 24.68 -18.07 19.07
C PRO A 110 23.29 -18.14 19.69
N ASP A 111 22.88 -19.33 20.11
CA ASP A 111 21.65 -19.56 20.85
C ASP A 111 21.64 -18.65 22.11
N THR A 112 20.86 -17.57 22.07
CA THR A 112 20.50 -16.77 23.25
C THR A 112 19.06 -16.32 23.18
#